data_AF-A0A2N0Q0H1-F1
#
_entry.id   AF-A0A2N0Q0H1-F1
#
_cell.length_a   1.000
_cell.length_b   1.000
_cell.length_c   1.000
_cell.angle_alpha   90.00
_cell.angle_beta   90.00
_cell.angle_gamma   90.00
#
_symmetry.space_group_name_H-M   'P 1'
#
loop_
_entity.id
_entity.type
_entity.pdbx_description
1 polymer ?
#
loop_
_entity_poly.entity_id
_entity_poly.type
_entity_poly.pdbx_seq_one_letter_code
_entity_poly.pdbx_strand_id
1 'polypeptide(L)'
;DLGLSCLENEQQSKFNYGVLPFIAPEVLRNRKYTFASDVYSFGIIMWMLTSGQSPFDDYEYDHSLEMEICKLPTVIERCWNPDPSKRPPAIELYNTFKFWYLGKCYRQFKNADRFSALRELREVINSDQSDLSTVPIQHHLEFRP
;
A
#
# COMPACT_ATOMS: atom_id res chain seq x y z
N ASP A 1 11.41 5.23 3.78
CA ASP A 1 12.20 5.08 5.01
C ASP A 1 12.54 3.61 5.19
N LEU A 2 13.82 3.27 5.30
CA LEU A 2 14.32 1.91 5.56
C LEU A 2 15.07 1.86 6.90
N GLY A 3 14.70 2.72 7.85
CA GLY A 3 15.40 2.97 9.13
C GLY A 3 15.59 1.78 10.09
N LEU A 4 15.30 0.54 9.64
CA LEU A 4 15.52 -0.71 10.37
C LEU A 4 16.33 -1.76 9.58
N SER A 5 16.82 -1.46 8.37
CA SER A 5 17.58 -2.43 7.57
C SER A 5 18.84 -2.92 8.28
N CYS A 6 18.98 -4.24 8.42
CA CYS A 6 20.20 -4.91 8.87
C CYS A 6 20.66 -5.92 7.81
N LEU A 7 21.95 -6.26 7.82
CA LEU A 7 22.47 -7.29 6.92
C LEU A 7 21.96 -8.67 7.34
N GLU A 8 21.91 -9.60 6.37
CA GLU A 8 21.50 -10.97 6.63
C GLU A 8 22.36 -11.59 7.76
N ASN A 9 21.70 -12.23 8.73
CA ASN A 9 22.33 -12.84 9.91
C ASN A 9 22.92 -11.89 10.97
N GLU A 10 22.81 -10.57 10.84
CA GLU A 10 23.17 -9.65 11.92
C GLU A 10 22.08 -9.62 13.01
N GLN A 11 22.50 -9.76 14.27
CA GLN A 11 21.61 -9.62 15.42
C GLN A 11 21.46 -8.15 15.78
N GLN A 12 20.25 -7.62 15.64
CA GLN A 12 19.97 -6.24 16.04
C GLN A 12 19.81 -6.17 17.57
N SER A 13 20.74 -5.47 18.23
CA SER A 13 20.84 -5.40 19.70
C SER A 13 19.80 -4.51 20.39
N LYS A 14 19.12 -3.64 19.63
CA LYS A 14 18.02 -2.80 20.08
C LYS A 14 16.91 -2.78 19.04
N PHE A 15 15.78 -3.39 19.36
CA PHE A 15 14.55 -3.21 18.61
C PHE A 15 13.76 -2.05 19.22
N ASN A 16 13.64 -0.96 18.47
CA ASN A 16 12.37 -0.26 18.50
C ASN A 16 11.39 -1.18 17.78
N TYR A 17 10.26 -1.51 18.39
CA TYR A 17 9.21 -2.27 17.73
C TYR A 17 8.72 -1.42 16.56
N GLY A 18 9.38 -1.56 15.40
CA GLY A 18 8.81 -1.15 14.13
C GLY A 18 7.41 -1.75 14.04
N VAL A 19 6.57 -1.10 13.24
CA VAL A 19 5.16 -1.41 13.08
C VAL A 19 4.91 -2.93 13.07
N LEU A 20 4.39 -3.44 14.21
CA LEU A 20 4.33 -4.87 14.57
C LEU A 20 3.79 -5.80 13.47
N PRO A 21 2.77 -5.42 12.67
CA PRO A 21 2.22 -6.29 11.63
C PRO A 21 3.20 -6.66 10.52
N PHE A 22 4.23 -5.85 10.25
CA PHE A 22 5.17 -6.14 9.16
C PHE A 22 6.32 -7.06 9.62
N ILE A 23 6.47 -7.33 10.91
CA ILE A 23 7.60 -8.12 11.42
C ILE A 23 7.25 -9.61 11.40
N ALA A 24 8.05 -10.40 10.68
CA ALA A 24 7.85 -11.84 10.59
C ALA A 24 7.97 -12.54 11.96
N PRO A 25 7.19 -13.61 12.21
CA PRO A 25 7.11 -14.26 13.51
C PRO A 25 8.46 -14.85 13.97
N GLU A 26 9.30 -15.32 13.05
CA GLU A 26 10.64 -15.79 13.37
C GLU A 26 11.56 -14.65 13.83
N VAL A 27 11.45 -13.46 13.22
CA VAL A 27 12.24 -12.27 13.60
C VAL A 27 11.86 -11.82 15.01
N LEU A 28 10.58 -11.91 15.38
CA LEU A 28 10.15 -11.62 16.76
C LEU A 28 10.77 -12.58 17.78
N ARG A 29 10.97 -13.85 17.41
CA ARG A 29 11.52 -14.88 18.31
C ARG A 29 13.03 -14.81 18.43
N ASN A 30 13.75 -14.67 17.32
CA ASN A 30 15.19 -14.87 17.27
C ASN A 30 15.99 -13.63 16.84
N ARG A 31 15.31 -12.51 16.53
CA ARG A 31 15.90 -11.23 16.11
C ARG A 31 16.82 -11.33 14.88
N LYS A 32 16.61 -12.35 14.03
CA LYS A 32 17.38 -12.56 12.80
C LYS A 32 16.51 -12.31 11.58
N TYR A 33 16.90 -11.31 10.80
CA TYR A 33 16.30 -11.06 9.50
C TYR A 33 16.89 -11.99 8.44
N THR A 34 16.03 -12.40 7.52
CA THR A 34 16.33 -13.28 6.40
C THR A 34 15.57 -12.80 5.16
N PHE A 35 15.94 -13.28 3.98
CA PHE A 35 15.15 -13.00 2.78
C PHE A 35 13.67 -13.42 2.92
N ALA A 36 13.40 -14.49 3.68
CA ALA A 36 12.04 -14.93 3.94
C ALA A 36 11.27 -13.96 4.85
N SER A 37 11.93 -13.24 5.77
CA SER A 37 11.26 -12.22 6.59
C SER A 37 10.92 -10.96 5.79
N ASP A 38 11.74 -10.62 4.79
CA ASP A 38 11.42 -9.52 3.86
C ASP A 38 10.20 -9.87 3.00
N VAL A 39 10.11 -11.12 2.54
CA VAL A 39 8.93 -11.64 1.83
C VAL A 39 7.66 -11.55 2.69
N TYR A 40 7.75 -11.83 3.99
CA TYR A 40 6.62 -11.67 4.91
C TYR A 40 6.13 -10.22 4.96
N SER A 41 7.04 -9.29 5.24
CA SER A 41 6.75 -7.85 5.30
C SER A 41 6.10 -7.37 3.99
N PHE A 42 6.65 -7.80 2.87
CA PHE A 42 6.14 -7.51 1.55
C PHE A 42 4.73 -8.07 1.32
N GLY A 43 4.45 -9.29 1.80
CA GLY A 43 3.12 -9.89 1.77
C GLY A 43 2.07 -9.07 2.48
N ILE A 44 2.38 -8.58 3.69
CA ILE A 44 1.49 -7.73 4.48
C ILE A 44 1.21 -6.41 3.77
N ILE A 45 2.24 -5.78 3.17
CA ILE A 45 2.07 -4.56 2.36
C ILE A 45 1.16 -4.83 1.16
N MET A 46 1.41 -5.91 0.43
CA MET A 46 0.62 -6.25 -0.76
C MET A 46 -0.83 -6.55 -0.40
N TRP A 47 -1.08 -7.27 0.70
CA TRP A 47 -2.44 -7.49 1.18
C TRP A 47 -3.13 -6.18 1.53
N MET A 48 -2.47 -5.28 2.28
CA MET A 48 -3.01 -3.95 2.62
C MET A 48 -3.37 -3.16 1.35
N LEU A 49 -2.51 -3.18 0.33
CA LEU A 49 -2.80 -2.52 -0.96
C LEU A 49 -3.98 -3.15 -1.69
N THR A 50 -4.11 -4.48 -1.66
CA THR A 50 -5.20 -5.17 -2.37
C THR A 50 -6.53 -5.15 -1.64
N SER A 51 -6.53 -5.20 -0.31
CA SER A 51 -7.73 -5.13 0.51
C SER A 51 -8.20 -3.70 0.72
N GLY A 52 -7.29 -2.73 0.60
CA GLY A 52 -7.53 -1.36 1.05
C GLY A 52 -7.65 -1.25 2.58
N GLN A 53 -7.26 -2.29 3.31
CA GLN A 53 -7.44 -2.40 4.76
C GLN A 53 -6.12 -2.16 5.51
N SER A 54 -6.23 -1.51 6.66
CA SER A 54 -5.11 -1.31 7.58
C SER A 54 -4.78 -2.62 8.31
N PRO A 55 -3.50 -2.96 8.52
CA PRO A 55 -3.09 -4.15 9.27
C PRO A 55 -3.33 -4.05 10.79
N PHE A 56 -3.97 -2.98 11.26
CA PHE A 56 -4.23 -2.70 12.68
C PHE A 56 -5.71 -2.64 13.03
N ASP A 57 -6.59 -2.71 12.04
CA ASP A 57 -8.03 -2.61 12.29
C ASP A 57 -8.58 -4.02 12.55
N ASP A 58 -9.23 -4.21 13.70
CA ASP A 58 -9.93 -5.46 14.04
C ASP A 58 -11.16 -5.62 13.12
N TYR A 59 -11.07 -6.44 12.06
CA TYR A 59 -12.24 -6.69 11.20
C TYR A 59 -12.42 -8.14 10.76
N GLU A 60 -13.70 -8.51 10.66
CA GLU A 60 -14.21 -9.70 10.01
C GLU A 60 -13.98 -9.61 8.50
N TYR A 61 -13.42 -10.67 7.92
CA TYR A 61 -13.05 -10.74 6.51
C TYR A 61 -14.32 -10.72 5.65
N ASP A 62 -14.65 -9.57 5.05
CA ASP A 62 -15.71 -9.51 4.05
C ASP A 62 -15.20 -10.11 2.73
N HIS A 63 -15.54 -11.38 2.51
CA HIS A 63 -15.25 -12.12 1.28
C HIS A 63 -15.91 -11.52 0.02
N SER A 64 -16.75 -10.47 0.14
CA SER A 64 -17.44 -9.87 -1.01
C SER A 64 -16.54 -9.02 -1.93
N LEU A 65 -15.35 -8.63 -1.47
CA LEU A 65 -14.29 -8.05 -2.30
C LEU A 65 -13.52 -9.16 -3.04
N GLU A 66 -14.26 -9.98 -3.80
CA GLU A 66 -13.69 -10.73 -4.92
C GLU A 66 -13.28 -9.73 -6.00
N MET A 67 -12.16 -9.05 -5.76
CA MET A 67 -11.45 -8.36 -6.82
C MET A 67 -11.11 -9.44 -7.84
N GLU A 68 -11.61 -9.28 -9.07
CA GLU A 68 -11.48 -10.20 -10.20
C GLU A 68 -10.02 -10.26 -10.71
N ILE A 69 -9.09 -10.56 -9.80
CA ILE A 69 -7.68 -10.88 -10.01
C ILE A 69 -7.49 -12.25 -9.37
N CYS A 70 -8.10 -13.29 -9.95
CA CYS A 70 -8.26 -14.66 -9.43
C CYS A 70 -6.98 -15.43 -9.02
N LYS A 71 -5.80 -14.79 -8.93
CA LYS A 71 -4.54 -15.40 -8.48
C LYS A 71 -3.69 -14.49 -7.58
N LEU A 72 -4.09 -13.23 -7.36
CA LEU A 72 -3.34 -12.28 -6.55
C LEU A 72 -3.47 -12.59 -5.04
N PRO A 73 -4.67 -12.90 -4.52
CA PRO A 73 -4.83 -13.30 -3.12
C PRO A 73 -3.99 -14.53 -2.76
N THR A 74 -3.93 -15.53 -3.65
CA THR A 74 -3.27 -16.82 -3.36
C THR A 74 -1.75 -16.73 -3.25
N VAL A 75 -1.10 -15.83 -4.00
CA VAL A 75 0.35 -15.63 -3.91
C VAL A 75 0.70 -14.77 -2.69
N ILE A 76 -0.10 -13.74 -2.42
CA ILE A 76 0.08 -12.86 -1.24
C ILE A 76 -0.12 -13.66 0.05
N GLU A 77 -1.11 -14.55 0.11
CA GLU A 77 -1.36 -15.41 1.27
C GLU A 77 -0.18 -16.34 1.60
N ARG A 78 0.61 -16.75 0.59
CA ARG A 78 1.80 -17.57 0.83
C ARG A 78 2.95 -16.78 1.43
N CYS A 79 3.00 -15.46 1.24
CA CYS A 79 4.06 -14.60 1.77
C CYS A 79 4.07 -14.55 3.30
N TRP A 80 2.91 -14.60 3.96
CA TRP A 80 2.82 -14.56 5.42
C TRP A 80 2.76 -15.94 6.09
N ASN A 81 3.23 -16.99 5.41
CA ASN A 81 3.27 -18.33 6.00
C ASN A 81 4.10 -18.32 7.31
N PRO A 82 3.60 -18.93 8.41
CA PRO A 82 4.37 -19.00 9.66
C PRO A 82 5.71 -19.72 9.50
N ASP A 83 5.83 -20.64 8.54
CA ASP A 83 7.05 -21.31 8.16
C ASP A 83 7.79 -20.52 7.06
N PRO A 84 8.98 -19.95 7.35
CA PRO A 84 9.74 -19.16 6.37
C PRO A 84 10.09 -19.94 5.10
N SER A 85 10.26 -21.27 5.20
CA SER A 85 10.61 -22.12 4.06
C SER A 85 9.47 -22.33 3.06
N LYS A 86 8.23 -22.10 3.48
CA LYS A 86 7.03 -22.23 2.64
C LYS A 86 6.67 -20.95 1.90
N ARG A 87 7.34 -19.84 2.22
CA ARG A 87 7.13 -18.56 1.56
C ARG A 87 7.73 -18.59 0.15
N PRO A 88 7.10 -17.91 -0.83
CA PRO A 88 7.62 -17.86 -2.19
C PRO A 88 8.93 -17.06 -2.22
N PRO A 89 9.92 -17.48 -3.02
CA PRO A 89 11.12 -16.67 -3.22
C PRO A 89 10.77 -15.38 -3.98
N ALA A 90 11.54 -14.32 -3.76
CA ALA A 90 11.31 -13.02 -4.40
C ALA A 90 11.26 -13.09 -5.94
N ILE A 91 11.98 -14.05 -6.54
CA ILE A 91 11.94 -14.27 -8.00
C ILE A 91 10.56 -14.77 -8.49
N GLU A 92 9.89 -15.62 -7.72
CA GLU A 92 8.53 -16.09 -8.02
C GLU A 92 7.56 -14.90 -7.98
N LEU A 93 7.68 -14.07 -6.94
CA LEU A 93 6.91 -12.84 -6.78
C LEU A 93 7.11 -11.90 -7.97
N TYR A 94 8.37 -11.58 -8.31
CA TYR A 94 8.69 -10.71 -9.45
C TYR A 94 8.08 -11.21 -10.75
N ASN A 95 8.24 -12.49 -11.07
CA ASN A 95 7.68 -13.07 -12.30
C ASN A 95 6.15 -13.00 -12.32
N THR A 96 5.53 -13.24 -11.17
CA THR A 96 4.08 -13.17 -11.00
C THR A 96 3.58 -11.74 -11.25
N PHE A 97 4.15 -10.73 -10.57
CA PHE A 97 3.77 -9.33 -10.76
C PHE A 97 4.05 -8.84 -12.18
N LYS A 98 5.19 -9.23 -12.76
CA LYS A 98 5.53 -8.90 -14.15
C LYS A 98 4.51 -9.49 -15.13
N PHE A 99 4.12 -10.75 -14.94
CA PHE A 99 3.09 -11.37 -15.78
C PHE A 99 1.74 -10.67 -15.62
N TRP A 100 1.37 -10.22 -14.43
CA TRP A 100 0.14 -9.46 -14.22
C TRP A 100 0.17 -8.09 -14.90
N TYR A 101 1.26 -7.35 -14.70
CA TYR A 101 1.46 -6.04 -15.31
C TYR A 101 1.39 -6.11 -16.84
N LEU A 102 2.01 -7.12 -17.43
CA LEU A 102 2.09 -7.28 -18.89
C LEU A 102 0.90 -8.03 -19.51
N GLY A 103 0.30 -8.98 -18.80
CA GLY A 103 -0.53 -10.03 -19.38
C GLY A 103 -2.04 -9.91 -19.17
N LYS A 104 -2.52 -9.09 -18.22
CA LYS A 104 -3.97 -9.07 -17.90
C LYS A 104 -4.61 -7.68 -17.81
N CYS A 105 -3.93 -6.65 -17.30
CA CYS A 105 -4.65 -5.43 -16.87
C CYS A 105 -3.92 -4.09 -17.11
N TYR A 106 -2.97 -3.97 -18.05
CA TYR A 106 -2.25 -2.68 -18.26
C TYR A 106 -3.21 -1.48 -18.43
N ARG A 107 -4.32 -1.65 -19.17
CA ARG A 107 -5.33 -0.59 -19.31
C ARG A 107 -6.09 -0.29 -18.02
N GLN A 108 -6.46 -1.32 -17.25
CA GLN A 108 -7.22 -1.13 -16.01
C GLN A 108 -6.35 -0.46 -14.94
N PHE A 109 -5.08 -0.89 -14.77
CA PHE A 109 -4.11 -0.23 -13.90
C PHE A 109 -3.88 1.23 -14.33
N LYS A 110 -3.59 1.47 -15.62
CA LYS A 110 -3.41 2.84 -16.14
C LYS A 110 -4.65 3.72 -15.96
N ASN A 111 -5.85 3.15 -16.03
CA ASN A 111 -7.09 3.87 -15.79
C ASN A 111 -7.32 4.16 -14.30
N ALA A 112 -6.99 3.23 -13.41
CA ALA A 112 -7.05 3.43 -11.96
C ALA A 112 -6.06 4.53 -11.52
N ASP A 113 -4.80 4.46 -11.97
CA ASP A 113 -3.78 5.49 -11.70
C ASP A 113 -4.25 6.88 -12.18
N ARG A 114 -4.83 6.93 -13.39
CA ARG A 114 -5.40 8.17 -13.93
C ARG A 114 -6.57 8.68 -13.08
N PHE A 115 -7.45 7.80 -12.62
CA PHE A 115 -8.59 8.17 -11.80
C PHE A 115 -8.14 8.74 -10.44
N SER A 116 -7.14 8.12 -9.80
CA SER A 116 -6.53 8.62 -8.56
C SER A 116 -5.94 10.01 -8.75
N ALA A 117 -5.14 10.23 -9.80
CA ALA A 117 -4.57 11.54 -10.11
C ALA A 117 -5.65 12.61 -10.42
N LEU A 118 -6.75 12.22 -11.07
CA LEU A 118 -7.88 13.12 -11.31
C LEU A 118 -8.62 13.47 -10.00
N ARG A 119 -8.69 12.53 -9.05
CA ARG A 119 -9.31 12.79 -7.74
C ARG A 119 -8.49 13.78 -6.93
N GLU A 120 -7.18 13.61 -6.88
CA GLU A 120 -6.25 14.55 -6.24
C GLU A 120 -6.35 15.95 -6.86
N LEU A 121 -6.33 16.05 -8.19
CA LEU A 121 -6.53 17.33 -8.89
C LEU A 121 -7.88 17.96 -8.56
N ARG A 122 -8.94 17.16 -8.44
CA ARG A 122 -10.28 17.65 -8.09
C ARG A 122 -10.34 18.16 -6.66
N GLU A 123 -9.65 17.50 -5.72
CA GLU A 123 -9.53 17.97 -4.33
C GLU A 123 -8.78 19.31 -4.26
N VAL A 124 -7.70 19.48 -5.03
CA VAL A 124 -6.95 20.76 -5.13
C VAL A 124 -7.79 21.88 -5.77
N ILE A 125 -8.51 21.59 -6.86
CA ILE A 125 -9.37 22.58 -7.52
C ILE A 125 -10.51 23.01 -6.58
N ASN A 126 -11.07 22.07 -5.81
CA ASN A 126 -12.14 22.36 -4.85
C ASN A 126 -11.63 23.13 -3.62
N SER A 127 -10.38 22.95 -3.20
CA SER A 127 -9.78 23.77 -2.12
C SER A 127 -9.56 25.22 -2.57
N ASP A 128 -9.15 25.45 -3.82
CA ASP A 128 -8.93 26.80 -4.35
C ASP A 128 -10.23 27.58 -4.60
N GLN A 129 -11.36 26.90 -4.85
CA GLN A 129 -12.67 27.56 -4.97
C GLN A 129 -13.22 28.07 -3.63
N SER A 130 -12.72 27.58 -2.49
CA SER A 130 -13.10 28.11 -1.18
C SER A 130 -12.55 29.52 -0.91
N ASP A 131 -11.44 29.89 -1.57
CA ASP A 131 -10.81 31.22 -1.43
C ASP A 131 -11.35 32.27 -2.40
N LEU A 132 -11.93 31.89 -3.55
CA LEU A 132 -12.50 32.86 -4.52
C LEU A 132 -13.92 33.33 -4.19
N SER A 133 -14.59 32.76 -3.18
CA SER A 133 -15.95 33.19 -2.78
C SER A 133 -15.98 34.47 -1.93
N THR A 134 -14.82 35.02 -1.55
CA THR A 134 -14.72 36.18 -0.64
C THR A 134 -14.46 37.53 -1.31
N VAL A 135 -14.37 37.61 -2.64
CA VAL A 135 -14.19 38.92 -3.30
C VAL A 135 -15.55 39.61 -3.42
N PRO A 136 -15.83 40.69 -2.68
CA PRO A 136 -17.12 41.37 -2.78
C PRO A 136 -17.18 42.07 -4.13
N ILE A 137 -18.18 41.74 -4.94
CA ILE A 137 -18.55 42.53 -6.12
C ILE A 137 -19.11 43.84 -5.58
N GLN A 138 -18.28 44.87 -5.47
CA GLN A 138 -18.75 46.19 -5.09
C GLN A 138 -19.33 46.88 -6.33
N HIS A 139 -20.60 46.59 -6.58
CA HIS A 139 -21.50 47.54 -7.22
C HIS A 139 -21.53 48.81 -6.36
N HIS A 140 -21.08 49.95 -6.90
CA HIS A 140 -21.73 51.22 -6.60
C HIS A 140 -21.55 52.19 -7.77
N LEU A 141 -22.68 52.39 -8.45
CA LEU A 141 -23.00 53.56 -9.25
C LEU A 141 -23.16 54.80 -8.35
N GLU A 142 -23.05 55.96 -9.01
CA GLU A 142 -23.49 57.33 -8.63
C GLU A 142 -22.47 58.24 -7.93
N PHE A 143 -22.36 59.55 -8.20
CA PHE A 143 -22.62 60.46 -9.34
C PHE A 143 -21.91 61.79 -8.94
N ARG A 144 -21.33 62.50 -9.93
CA ARG A 144 -21.21 63.98 -10.15
C ARG A 144 -21.42 65.01 -9.01
N PRO A 145 -20.84 66.23 -9.11
CA PRO A 145 -21.07 67.20 -10.22
C PRO A 145 -20.03 67.19 -11.35
#